data_AF-A0A545BB49-F1
#
_entry.id   AF-A0A545BB49-F1
#
_cell.length_a   1.000
_cell.length_b   1.000
_cell.length_c   1.000
_cell.angle_alpha   90.00
_cell.angle_beta   90.00
_cell.angle_gamma   90.00
#
_symmetry.space_group_name_H-M   'P 1'
#
loop_
_entity.id
_entity.type
_entity.pdbx_description
1 polymer ?
#
loop_
_entity_poly.entity_id
_entity_poly.type
_entity_poly.pdbx_seq_one_letter_code
_entity_poly.pdbx_strand_id
1 'polypeptide(L)' 'MMQRPIEEWWGDLDPATRQWFAENPGCLVLPRTISNAVCQVSGDHAGQDRHGRLELSALDREFVRTRDGKKNQ' A
#
# COMPACT_ATOMS: atom_id res chain seq x y z
N MET A 1 11.39 -12.87 -6.01
CA MET A 1 10.58 -12.02 -6.90
C MET A 1 10.43 -10.68 -6.20
N MET A 2 10.65 -9.57 -6.89
CA MET A 2 10.57 -8.24 -6.31
C MET A 2 9.13 -7.77 -6.42
N GLN A 3 8.49 -7.41 -5.30
CA GLN A 3 7.17 -6.80 -5.29
C GLN A 3 7.21 -5.54 -6.16
N ARG A 4 6.22 -5.37 -7.05
CA ARG A 4 6.11 -4.16 -7.87
C ARG A 4 5.80 -2.96 -6.96
N PRO A 5 6.40 -1.77 -7.20
CA PRO A 5 6.18 -0.60 -6.35
C PRO A 5 4.70 -0.17 -6.38
N ILE A 6 4.24 0.42 -5.27
CA ILE A 6 2.85 0.84 -5.09
C ILE A 6 2.35 1.77 -6.19
N GLU A 7 3.22 2.58 -6.77
CA GLU A 7 2.88 3.50 -7.85
C GLU A 7 2.27 2.81 -9.07
N GLU A 8 2.68 1.57 -9.37
CA GLU A 8 2.25 0.85 -10.58
C GLU A 8 0.85 0.26 -10.45
N TRP A 9 0.39 -0.03 -9.24
CA TRP A 9 -0.93 -0.62 -8.97
C TRP A 9 -1.83 0.28 -8.11
N TRP A 10 -1.39 1.49 -7.80
CA TRP A 10 -2.17 2.47 -7.03
C TRP A 10 -3.51 2.81 -7.70
N GLY A 11 -3.53 2.86 -9.03
CA GLY A 11 -4.74 3.14 -9.82
C GLY A 11 -5.79 2.03 -9.73
N ASP A 12 -5.34 0.78 -9.61
CA ASP A 12 -6.17 -0.43 -9.53
C ASP A 12 -6.74 -0.68 -8.13
N LEU A 13 -6.23 0.00 -7.10
CA LEU A 13 -6.77 -0.10 -5.75
C LEU A 13 -8.19 0.45 -5.67
N ASP A 14 -9.04 -0.26 -4.94
CA ASP A 14 -10.34 0.26 -4.54
C ASP A 14 -10.23 1.60 -3.80
N PRO A 15 -11.21 2.49 -3.97
CA PRO A 15 -11.20 3.83 -3.35
C PRO A 15 -11.10 3.78 -1.82
N ALA A 16 -11.71 2.77 -1.17
CA ALA A 16 -11.62 2.56 0.27
C ALA A 16 -10.18 2.26 0.72
N THR A 17 -9.45 1.46 -0.06
CA THR A 17 -8.05 1.11 0.24
C THR A 17 -7.13 2.32 0.07
N ARG A 18 -7.33 3.12 -1.00
CA ARG A 18 -6.61 4.38 -1.20
C ARG A 18 -6.89 5.41 -0.11
N GLN A 19 -8.14 5.51 0.33
CA GLN A 19 -8.52 6.38 1.43
C GLN A 19 -7.83 5.96 2.72
N TRP A 20 -7.81 4.66 3.03
CA TRP A 20 -7.12 4.15 4.21
C TRP A 20 -5.63 4.53 4.22
N PHE A 21 -4.95 4.44 3.07
CA PHE A 21 -3.55 4.87 2.94
C PHE A 21 -3.35 6.37 3.17
N ALA A 22 -4.28 7.19 2.67
CA ALA A 22 -4.25 8.64 2.92
C ALA A 22 -4.49 8.98 4.39
N GLU A 23 -5.36 8.25 5.09
CA GLU A 23 -5.59 8.41 6.53
C GLU A 23 -4.44 7.86 7.39
N ASN A 24 -3.65 6.93 6.85
CA ASN A 24 -2.57 6.23 7.56
C ASN A 24 -1.22 6.31 6.82
N PRO A 25 -0.69 7.50 6.50
CA PRO A 25 0.50 7.65 5.65
C PRO A 25 1.81 7.22 6.32
N GLY A 26 1.79 7.05 7.65
CA GLY A 26 2.92 6.55 8.44
C GLY A 26 2.90 5.05 8.69
N CYS A 27 1.93 4.31 8.15
CA CYS A 27 1.78 2.90 8.48
C CYS A 27 2.91 2.06 7.87
N LEU A 28 3.62 1.31 8.72
CA LEU A 28 4.73 0.45 8.30
C LEU A 28 4.25 -0.95 7.88
N VAL A 29 3.21 -1.44 8.56
CA VAL A 29 2.68 -2.79 8.43
C VAL A 29 1.19 -2.72 8.17
N LEU A 30 0.78 -3.21 7.01
CA LEU A 30 -0.61 -3.19 6.60
C LEU A 30 -1.42 -4.25 7.35
N PRO A 31 -2.65 -3.91 7.80
CA PRO A 31 -3.57 -4.89 8.32
C PRO A 31 -4.01 -5.84 7.18
N ARG A 32 -4.35 -7.08 7.56
CA ARG A 32 -4.67 -8.18 6.64
C ARG A 32 -5.66 -7.81 5.53
N THR A 33 -6.68 -7.00 5.84
CA THR A 33 -7.68 -6.57 4.86
C THR A 33 -7.06 -5.73 3.75
N ILE A 34 -6.22 -4.76 4.10
CA ILE A 34 -5.51 -3.89 3.15
C ILE A 34 -4.44 -4.70 2.40
N SER A 35 -3.73 -5.59 3.11
CA SER A 35 -2.77 -6.50 2.50
C SER A 35 -3.38 -7.40 1.43
N ASN A 36 -4.61 -7.90 1.62
CA ASN A 36 -5.30 -8.70 0.60
C ASN A 36 -5.67 -7.85 -0.62
N ALA A 37 -6.20 -6.64 -0.41
CA ALA A 37 -6.53 -5.74 -1.51
C ALA A 37 -5.30 -5.40 -2.36
N VAL A 38 -4.18 -5.05 -1.71
CA VAL A 38 -2.89 -4.80 -2.37
C VAL A 38 -2.40 -6.03 -3.12
N CYS A 39 -2.50 -7.20 -2.50
CA CYS A 39 -2.03 -8.44 -3.08
C CYS A 39 -2.82 -8.86 -4.32
N GLN A 40 -4.13 -8.58 -4.34
CA GLN A 40 -5.01 -8.84 -5.47
C GLN A 40 -4.64 -8.02 -6.71
N VAL A 41 -4.20 -6.76 -6.53
CA VAL A 41 -3.82 -5.86 -7.63
C VAL A 41 -2.34 -5.97 -8.01
N SER A 42 -1.47 -6.21 -7.03
CA SER A 42 -0.03 -6.38 -7.25
C SER A 42 0.29 -7.74 -7.87
N GLY A 43 -0.59 -8.74 -7.68
CA GLY A 43 -0.40 -10.11 -8.15
C GLY A 43 0.63 -10.89 -7.34
N ASP A 44 1.26 -10.26 -6.35
CA ASP A 44 2.35 -10.82 -5.57
C ASP A 44 1.98 -10.94 -4.09
N HIS A 45 1.93 -12.19 -3.61
CA HIS A 45 1.72 -12.54 -2.20
C HIS A 45 3.03 -12.62 -1.42
N ALA A 46 4.18 -12.41 -2.07
CA ALA A 46 5.49 -12.73 -1.50
C ALA A 46 5.92 -11.79 -0.37
N GLY A 47 5.22 -10.67 -0.18
CA GLY A 47 5.43 -9.76 0.95
C GLY A 47 4.53 -10.01 2.17
N GLN A 48 3.61 -10.99 2.13
CA GLN A 48 2.75 -11.29 3.27
C GLN A 48 3.50 -12.15 4.30
N ASP A 49 3.65 -11.62 5.52
CA ASP A 49 4.13 -12.38 6.68
C ASP A 49 3.14 -13.52 7.03
N ARG A 50 3.53 -14.45 7.93
CA ARG A 50 2.72 -15.60 8.37
C ARG A 50 1.28 -15.25 8.81
N HIS A 51 1.05 -14.00 9.22
CA HIS A 51 -0.26 -13.50 9.63
C HIS A 51 -1.11 -12.89 8.49
N GLY A 52 -0.57 -12.83 7.27
CA GLY A 52 -1.17 -12.14 6.13
C GLY A 52 -1.03 -10.61 6.19
N ARG A 53 -0.03 -10.11 6.92
CA ARG A 53 0.31 -8.68 6.98
C ARG A 53 1.38 -8.38 5.94
N LEU A 54 1.26 -7.23 5.27
CA LEU A 54 2.22 -6.77 4.28
C LEU A 54 3.06 -5.65 4.87
N GLU A 55 4.39 -5.80 4.87
CA GLU A 55 5.29 -4.69 5.21
C GLU A 55 5.56 -3.85 3.97
N LEU A 56 5.31 -2.55 4.06
CA LEU A 56 5.62 -1.63 2.97
C LEU A 56 7.11 -1.34 2.94
N SER A 57 7.70 -1.26 1.75
CA SER A 57 9.07 -0.77 1.59
C SER A 57 9.17 0.72 1.87
N ALA A 58 10.38 1.22 2.14
CA ALA A 58 10.60 2.65 2.39
C ALA A 58 10.11 3.54 1.22
N LEU A 59 10.28 3.07 -0.02
CA LEU A 59 9.80 3.75 -1.23
C LEU A 59 8.28 3.82 -1.30
N ASP A 60 7.58 2.73 -1.00
CA ASP A 60 6.11 2.72 -1.00
C ASP A 60 5.54 3.65 0.07
N ARG A 61 6.19 3.71 1.23
CA ARG A 61 5.82 4.64 2.32
C ARG A 61 5.98 6.09 1.89
N GLU A 62 7.06 6.41 1.19
CA GLU A 62 7.28 7.75 0.64
C GLU A 62 6.22 8.11 -0.41
N PHE A 63 5.87 7.18 -1.30
CA PHE A 63 4.80 7.39 -2.27
C PHE A 63 3.45 7.66 -1.60
N VAL A 64 3.05 6.85 -0.61
CA VAL A 64 1.79 7.07 0.11
C VAL A 64 1.79 8.43 0.80
N ARG A 65 2.91 8.82 1.42
CA ARG A 65 3.06 10.11 2.10
C ARG A 65 2.96 11.29 1.13
N THR A 66 3.54 11.19 -0.07
CA THR A 66 3.46 12.26 -1.09
C THR A 66 2.07 12.39 -1.69
N ARG A 67 1.25 11.33 -1.69
CA ARG A 67 -0.15 11.37 -2.15
C ARG A 67 -1.08 12.10 -1.19
N ASP A 68 -0.88 11.97 0.12
CA ASP A 68 -1.59 12.76 1.13
C ASP A 68 -1.16 14.24 1.10
N GLY A 69 0.12 14.50 0.78
CA GLY A 69 0.71 15.85 0.71
C GLY A 69 0.14 16.81 -0.35
N LYS A 70 -0.81 16.41 -1.20
CA LYS A 70 -1.52 17.33 -2.13
C LYS A 70 -2.78 17.96 -1.54
N LYS A 71 -2.70 18.43 -0.30
CA LYS A 71 -3.71 19.34 0.29
C LYS A 71 -3.16 20.71 0.68
N ASN A 72 -2.07 21.19 0.07
CA ASN A 72 -1.68 22.61 0.18
C ASN A 72 -0.69 23.03 -0.92
N GLN A 73 -1.20 23.39 -2.10
CA GLN A 73 -0.61 24.44 -2.95
C GLN A 73 -1.72 25.23 -3.62
#